data_AF-R7VE15-F1
#
_entry.id   AF-R7VE15-F1
#
_cell.length_a   1.000
_cell.length_b   1.000
_cell.length_c   1.000
_cell.angle_alpha   90.00
_cell.angle_beta   90.00
_cell.angle_gamma   90.00
#
_symmetry.space_group_name_H-M   'P 1'
#
loop_
_entity.id
_entity.type
_entity.pdbx_description
1 polymer ?
#
loop_
_entity_poly.entity_id
_entity_poly.type
_entity_poly.pdbx_seq_one_letter_code
_entity_poly.pdbx_strand_id
1 'polypeptide(L)'
;MWPSQLEKVKQLHSQMLVRHGVMLVGPTGGGKSTVRNLLQRALSNRHRKGAVNTFSLNPKCVKLGELYGETNPNTFEWTDGLIALAARQFAKEWLIMDGPVDTLWVENLNTVLDDSKVLCLANGERINVGHGMRLLFEVDDLSQASPATVSRCAMVYMDPVDLGWQPFVRTWLCHLPRDLPESGRTHLSALFDHSVDRGLAFVKLYRKHLMLPTPELSLIKCMCSILSALFDFMTKHGGFGNPGEIVTSVRL
;
A
#
# COMPACT_ATOMS: atom_id res chain seq x y z
N MET A 1 -16.53 4.13 -2.69
CA MET A 1 -15.22 4.70 -2.30
C MET A 1 -15.46 5.46 -1.01
N TRP A 2 -14.65 5.26 0.02
CA TRP A 2 -14.89 5.90 1.33
C TRP A 2 -14.50 7.38 1.29
N PRO A 3 -15.30 8.29 1.89
CA PRO A 3 -15.04 9.73 1.83
C PRO A 3 -13.64 10.11 2.32
N SER A 4 -13.16 9.51 3.41
CA SER A 4 -11.82 9.76 3.95
C SER A 4 -10.72 9.40 2.94
N GLN A 5 -10.84 8.26 2.26
CA GLN A 5 -9.88 7.86 1.23
C GLN A 5 -9.92 8.78 0.01
N LEU A 6 -11.09 9.28 -0.38
CA LEU A 6 -11.20 10.21 -1.51
C LEU A 6 -10.48 11.54 -1.20
N GLU A 7 -10.62 12.06 0.01
CA GLU A 7 -9.89 13.27 0.42
C GLU A 7 -8.37 13.03 0.45
N LYS A 8 -7.91 11.85 0.91
CA LYS A 8 -6.48 11.50 0.83
C LYS A 8 -5.97 11.36 -0.60
N VAL A 9 -6.79 10.85 -1.53
CA VAL A 9 -6.44 10.81 -2.97
C VAL A 9 -6.30 12.23 -3.53
N LYS A 10 -7.24 13.12 -3.21
CA LYS A 10 -7.16 14.54 -3.61
C LYS A 10 -5.93 15.21 -3.01
N GLN A 11 -5.66 14.99 -1.72
CA GLN A 11 -4.49 15.51 -1.03
C GLN A 11 -3.20 15.03 -1.69
N LEU A 12 -3.08 13.72 -1.95
CA LEU A 12 -1.92 13.15 -2.63
C LEU A 12 -1.71 13.78 -4.01
N HIS A 13 -2.78 13.92 -4.81
CA HIS A 13 -2.69 14.57 -6.12
C HIS A 13 -2.18 16.01 -6.02
N SER A 14 -2.74 16.81 -5.11
CA SER A 14 -2.31 18.19 -4.89
C SER A 14 -0.83 18.27 -4.48
N GLN A 15 -0.38 17.37 -3.59
CA GLN A 15 1.02 17.33 -3.17
C GLN A 15 1.98 16.95 -4.32
N MET A 16 1.58 16.00 -5.17
CA MET A 16 2.37 15.58 -6.35
C MET A 16 2.49 16.65 -7.45
N LEU A 17 1.64 17.69 -7.41
CA LEU A 17 1.77 18.86 -8.28
C LEU A 17 2.80 19.86 -7.76
N VAL A 18 3.00 19.92 -6.45
CA VAL A 18 3.91 20.88 -5.80
C VAL A 18 5.32 20.31 -5.65
N ARG A 19 5.44 19.06 -5.21
CA ARG A 19 6.72 18.37 -5.01
C ARG A 19 6.78 17.11 -5.85
N HIS A 20 7.96 16.80 -6.40
CA HIS A 20 8.19 15.52 -7.09
C HIS A 20 8.47 14.38 -6.13
N GLY A 21 8.93 14.67 -4.90
CA GLY A 21 9.03 13.73 -3.78
C GLY A 21 7.84 13.84 -2.83
N VAL A 22 7.13 12.75 -2.58
CA VAL A 22 5.99 12.71 -1.66
C VAL A 22 6.09 11.48 -0.74
N MET A 23 5.93 11.68 0.57
CA MET A 23 5.91 10.61 1.57
C MET A 23 4.49 10.37 2.07
N LEU A 24 4.00 9.15 1.88
CA LEU A 24 2.80 8.60 2.49
C LEU A 24 3.20 7.96 3.82
N VAL A 25 2.84 8.62 4.93
CA VAL A 25 3.28 8.25 6.29
C VAL A 25 2.11 7.69 7.07
N GLY A 26 2.30 6.52 7.67
CA GLY A 26 1.32 5.90 8.56
C GLY A 26 1.48 4.38 8.56
N PRO A 27 0.87 3.66 9.50
CA PRO A 27 1.20 2.27 9.70
C PRO A 27 0.64 1.35 8.63
N THR A 28 1.13 0.12 8.67
CA THR A 28 0.67 -0.94 7.77
C THR A 28 -0.84 -1.14 7.91
N GLY A 29 -1.53 -1.20 6.77
CA GLY A 29 -2.99 -1.30 6.76
C GLY A 29 -3.74 0.05 6.74
N GLY A 30 -3.05 1.19 6.85
CA GLY A 30 -3.67 2.52 6.72
C GLY A 30 -4.17 2.89 5.32
N GLY A 31 -4.05 2.00 4.32
CA GLY A 31 -4.55 2.24 2.96
C GLY A 31 -3.65 3.09 2.06
N LYS A 32 -2.37 3.28 2.41
CA LYS A 32 -1.37 4.02 1.63
C LYS A 32 -1.33 3.57 0.16
N SER A 33 -1.06 2.29 -0.07
CA SER A 33 -1.00 1.69 -1.41
C SER A 33 -2.35 1.78 -2.13
N THR A 34 -3.46 1.67 -1.40
CA THR A 34 -4.81 1.83 -1.97
C THR A 34 -5.03 3.24 -2.50
N VAL A 35 -4.71 4.27 -1.72
CA VAL A 35 -4.82 5.69 -2.14
C VAL A 35 -3.94 5.97 -3.35
N ARG A 36 -2.68 5.50 -3.34
CA ARG A 36 -1.76 5.64 -4.48
C ARG A 36 -2.30 4.93 -5.72
N ASN A 37 -2.71 3.66 -5.61
CA ASN A 37 -3.25 2.88 -6.73
C ASN A 37 -4.52 3.51 -7.32
N LEU A 38 -5.40 4.07 -6.47
CA LEU A 38 -6.58 4.80 -6.91
C LEU A 38 -6.21 6.05 -7.72
N LEU A 39 -5.22 6.82 -7.24
CA LEU A 39 -4.73 7.98 -7.97
C LEU A 39 -4.08 7.59 -9.30
N GLN A 40 -3.26 6.54 -9.31
CA GLN A 40 -2.63 6.01 -10.52
C GLN A 40 -3.68 5.65 -11.58
N ARG A 41 -4.72 4.91 -11.18
CA ARG A 41 -5.83 4.52 -12.07
C ARG A 41 -6.60 5.74 -12.58
N ALA A 42 -6.90 6.70 -11.70
CA ALA A 42 -7.61 7.91 -12.08
C ALA A 42 -6.82 8.75 -13.11
N LEU A 43 -5.50 8.89 -12.92
CA LEU A 43 -4.64 9.64 -13.84
C LEU A 43 -4.43 8.89 -15.17
N SER A 44 -4.29 7.56 -15.11
CA SER A 44 -4.20 6.71 -16.30
C SER A 44 -5.45 6.80 -17.17
N ASN A 45 -6.63 6.80 -16.56
CA ASN A 45 -7.90 6.95 -17.30
C ASN A 45 -8.06 8.34 -17.92
N ARG A 46 -7.49 9.38 -17.29
CA ARG A 46 -7.56 10.76 -17.79
C ARG A 46 -6.58 11.01 -18.94
N HIS A 47 -5.42 10.36 -18.95
CA HIS A 47 -4.39 10.58 -19.96
C HIS A 47 -4.64 9.70 -21.19
N ARG A 48 -5.13 10.31 -22.28
CA ARG A 48 -5.24 9.66 -23.61
C ARG A 48 -3.91 9.15 -24.18
N LYS A 49 -2.78 9.47 -23.54
CA LYS A 49 -1.41 9.16 -23.99
C LYS A 49 -0.76 7.95 -23.31
N GLY A 50 -1.49 7.20 -22.47
CA GLY A 50 -1.00 5.93 -21.90
C GLY A 50 -1.13 5.86 -20.38
N ALA A 51 -1.02 4.64 -19.86
CA ALA A 51 -1.10 4.36 -18.43
C ALA A 51 0.06 5.00 -17.67
N VAL A 52 -0.20 5.44 -16.44
CA VAL A 52 0.84 5.83 -15.49
C VAL A 52 1.53 4.54 -15.02
N ASN A 53 2.73 4.32 -15.53
CA ASN A 53 3.57 3.22 -15.11
C ASN A 53 4.22 3.52 -13.75
N THR A 54 4.54 2.45 -13.03
CA THR A 54 5.09 2.52 -11.68
C THR A 54 6.13 1.44 -11.49
N PHE A 55 7.27 1.79 -10.91
CA PHE A 55 8.31 0.85 -10.47
C PHE A 55 8.37 0.86 -8.95
N SER A 56 8.11 -0.28 -8.31
CA SER A 56 8.08 -0.39 -6.84
C SER A 56 9.24 -1.24 -6.33
N LEU A 57 9.91 -0.76 -5.30
CA LEU A 57 11.00 -1.47 -4.64
C LEU A 57 10.96 -1.23 -3.12
N ASN A 58 11.51 -2.18 -2.36
CA ASN A 58 11.80 -1.98 -0.95
C ASN A 58 13.30 -1.71 -0.78
N PRO A 59 13.72 -0.48 -0.40
CA PRO A 59 15.13 -0.13 -0.30
C PRO A 59 15.92 -0.99 0.69
N LYS A 60 15.26 -1.55 1.70
CA LYS A 60 15.88 -2.39 2.74
C LYS A 60 16.05 -3.85 2.33
N CYS A 61 15.39 -4.29 1.27
CA CYS A 61 15.55 -5.65 0.75
C CYS A 61 16.75 -5.79 -0.19
N VAL A 62 17.47 -4.70 -0.47
CA VAL A 62 18.54 -4.62 -1.46
C VAL A 62 19.76 -3.99 -0.78
N LYS A 63 20.97 -4.41 -1.16
CA LYS A 63 22.19 -3.78 -0.63
C LYS A 63 22.32 -2.35 -1.15
N LEU A 64 23.02 -1.49 -0.41
CA LEU A 64 23.20 -0.09 -0.83
C LEU A 64 23.90 0.03 -2.19
N GLY A 65 24.89 -0.83 -2.46
CA GLY A 65 25.57 -0.92 -3.75
C GLY A 65 24.66 -1.42 -4.88
N GLU A 66 23.77 -2.36 -4.63
CA GLU A 66 22.77 -2.80 -5.62
C GLU A 66 21.67 -1.75 -5.85
N LEU A 67 21.41 -0.87 -4.86
CA LEU A 67 20.40 0.18 -4.94
C LEU A 67 20.89 1.39 -5.75
N TYR A 68 22.12 1.86 -5.49
CA TYR A 68 22.70 3.06 -6.12
C TYR A 68 23.74 2.75 -7.21
N GLY A 69 24.37 1.59 -7.15
CA GLY A 69 25.50 1.20 -7.96
C GLY A 69 26.77 1.08 -7.13
N GLU A 70 27.64 0.18 -7.53
CA GLU A 70 28.92 -0.07 -6.88
C GLU A 70 30.01 -0.42 -7.89
N THR A 71 31.25 -0.12 -7.55
CA THR A 71 32.42 -0.57 -8.29
C THR A 71 32.84 -1.92 -7.74
N ASN A 72 32.99 -2.90 -8.63
CA ASN A 72 33.52 -4.21 -8.24
C ASN A 72 34.98 -4.07 -7.78
N PRO A 73 35.34 -4.49 -6.55
CA PRO A 73 36.69 -4.31 -6.03
C PRO A 73 37.75 -5.14 -6.76
N ASN A 74 37.36 -6.20 -7.48
CA ASN A 74 38.29 -7.08 -8.20
C ASN A 74 38.48 -6.65 -9.66
N THR A 75 37.40 -6.24 -10.34
CA THR A 75 37.47 -5.86 -11.77
C THR A 75 37.60 -4.36 -11.99
N PHE A 76 37.36 -3.54 -10.95
CA PHE A 76 37.23 -2.08 -11.03
C PHE A 76 36.14 -1.59 -12.00
N GLU A 77 35.22 -2.47 -12.39
CA GLU A 77 34.09 -2.12 -13.24
C GLU A 77 32.91 -1.60 -12.43
N TRP A 78 32.25 -0.57 -12.94
CA TRP A 78 31.05 0.01 -12.35
C TRP A 78 29.81 -0.79 -12.75
N THR A 79 28.96 -1.08 -11.77
CA THR A 79 27.62 -1.65 -12.00
C THR A 79 26.57 -0.67 -11.53
N ASP A 80 25.61 -0.32 -12.40
CA ASP A 80 24.51 0.56 -12.05
C ASP A 80 23.52 -0.11 -11.09
N GLY A 81 23.06 0.66 -10.09
CA GLY A 81 22.03 0.21 -9.17
C GLY A 81 20.61 0.40 -9.69
N LEU A 82 19.64 -0.18 -8.98
CA LEU A 82 18.22 -0.13 -9.35
C LEU A 82 17.67 1.29 -9.52
N ILE A 83 18.08 2.24 -8.68
CA ILE A 83 17.59 3.63 -8.77
C ILE A 83 18.16 4.34 -10.00
N ALA A 84 19.43 4.09 -10.34
CA ALA A 84 20.06 4.65 -11.54
C ALA A 84 19.39 4.11 -12.81
N LEU A 85 19.17 2.79 -12.87
CA LEU A 85 18.45 2.15 -13.97
C LEU A 85 17.02 2.68 -14.09
N ALA A 86 16.32 2.82 -12.96
CA ALA A 86 14.96 3.34 -12.95
C ALA A 86 14.90 4.81 -13.41
N ALA A 87 15.84 5.65 -12.98
CA ALA A 87 15.91 7.05 -13.41
C ALA A 87 16.13 7.18 -14.93
N ARG A 88 16.92 6.28 -15.54
CA ARG A 88 17.18 6.28 -16.99
C ARG A 88 16.01 5.70 -17.80
N GLN A 89 15.43 4.60 -17.36
CA GLN A 89 14.39 3.88 -18.11
C GLN A 89 12.99 4.47 -17.91
N PHE A 90 12.71 5.01 -16.73
CA PHE A 90 11.35 5.35 -16.28
C PHE A 90 11.18 6.85 -15.99
N ALA A 91 11.81 7.72 -16.79
CA ALA A 91 11.87 9.17 -16.60
C ALA A 91 10.51 9.92 -16.59
N LYS A 92 9.39 9.24 -16.88
CA LYS A 92 8.01 9.77 -16.83
C LYS A 92 7.08 9.02 -15.87
N GLU A 93 7.63 8.13 -15.04
CA GLU A 93 6.87 7.17 -14.23
C GLU A 93 7.02 7.46 -12.74
N TRP A 94 6.31 6.69 -11.90
CA TRP A 94 6.45 6.82 -10.45
C TRP A 94 7.39 5.74 -9.91
N LEU A 95 8.43 6.18 -9.22
CA LEU A 95 9.31 5.33 -8.42
C LEU A 95 8.73 5.24 -7.01
N ILE A 96 8.32 4.05 -6.60
CA ILE A 96 7.71 3.78 -5.31
C ILE A 96 8.74 3.07 -4.43
N MET A 97 9.05 3.66 -3.29
CA MET A 97 9.88 3.08 -2.25
C MET A 97 8.99 2.68 -1.08
N ASP A 98 8.67 1.39 -1.00
CA ASP A 98 7.81 0.80 0.02
C ASP A 98 8.67 0.08 1.07
N GLY A 99 8.85 0.71 2.22
CA GLY A 99 9.71 0.21 3.28
C GLY A 99 10.12 1.29 4.28
N PRO A 100 10.72 0.89 5.41
CA PRO A 100 11.14 1.85 6.42
C PRO A 100 12.28 2.74 5.91
N VAL A 101 12.19 4.03 6.26
CA VAL A 101 13.26 5.00 5.99
C VAL A 101 14.45 4.72 6.88
N ASP A 102 15.64 4.90 6.32
CA ASP A 102 16.90 4.79 7.03
C ASP A 102 17.86 5.85 6.50
N THR A 103 18.69 6.38 7.40
CA THR A 103 19.59 7.50 7.13
C THR A 103 20.54 7.21 5.97
N LEU A 104 21.06 5.98 5.86
CA LEU A 104 22.09 5.64 4.88
C LEU A 104 21.60 5.74 3.44
N TRP A 105 20.41 5.22 3.17
CA TRP A 105 19.91 5.21 1.79
C TRP A 105 19.18 6.50 1.46
N VAL A 106 18.45 7.12 2.40
CA VAL A 106 17.63 8.29 2.06
C VAL A 106 18.45 9.56 1.83
N GLU A 107 19.62 9.68 2.46
CA GLU A 107 20.49 10.85 2.31
C GLU A 107 21.02 11.00 0.88
N ASN A 108 21.32 9.88 0.21
CA ASN A 108 21.78 9.87 -1.19
C ASN A 108 20.70 10.35 -2.19
N LEU A 109 19.44 10.45 -1.75
CA LEU A 109 18.34 11.00 -2.57
C LEU A 109 18.14 12.50 -2.36
N ASN A 110 18.85 13.16 -1.44
CA ASN A 110 18.60 14.55 -1.12
C ASN A 110 18.72 15.48 -2.34
N THR A 111 19.70 15.26 -3.22
CA THR A 111 19.87 16.02 -4.47
C THR A 111 18.83 15.64 -5.52
N VAL A 112 18.28 14.43 -5.46
CA VAL A 112 17.15 14.05 -6.31
C VAL A 112 15.87 14.72 -5.84
N LEU A 113 15.68 14.88 -4.52
CA LEU A 113 14.47 15.38 -3.88
C LEU A 113 14.39 16.91 -3.82
N ASP A 114 15.50 17.62 -4.02
CA ASP A 114 15.51 19.07 -4.15
C ASP A 114 15.20 19.53 -5.59
N ASP A 115 15.28 20.83 -5.82
CA ASP A 115 14.95 21.44 -7.10
C ASP A 115 15.95 21.10 -8.22
N SER A 116 17.14 20.59 -7.88
CA SER A 116 18.13 20.17 -8.87
C SER A 116 17.67 18.94 -9.64
N LYS A 117 16.95 18.02 -8.98
CA LYS A 117 16.46 16.75 -9.55
C LYS A 117 17.59 15.92 -10.17
N VAL A 118 18.76 15.92 -9.54
CA VAL A 118 19.93 15.19 -10.03
C VAL A 118 20.28 14.06 -9.07
N LEU A 119 20.35 12.84 -9.62
CA LEU A 119 20.90 11.69 -8.92
C LEU A 119 22.42 11.70 -9.11
N CYS A 120 23.13 11.85 -8.00
CA CYS A 120 24.58 11.80 -7.96
C CYS A 120 25.02 10.39 -7.56
N LEU A 121 25.73 9.71 -8.45
CA LEU A 121 26.26 8.36 -8.21
C LEU A 121 27.70 8.43 -7.68
N ALA A 122 28.13 7.37 -6.99
CA ALA A 122 29.46 7.30 -6.38
C ALA A 122 30.61 7.33 -7.40
N ASN A 123 30.36 6.90 -8.64
CA ASN A 123 31.30 7.02 -9.77
C ASN A 123 31.43 8.47 -10.31
N GLY A 124 30.72 9.44 -9.73
CA GLY A 124 30.71 10.83 -10.16
C GLY A 124 29.69 11.15 -11.26
N GLU A 125 28.96 10.16 -11.78
CA GLU A 125 27.91 10.37 -12.76
C GLU A 125 26.73 11.15 -12.14
N ARG A 126 26.15 12.04 -12.95
CA ARG A 126 24.99 12.85 -12.60
C ARG A 126 23.86 12.58 -13.56
N ILE A 127 22.82 11.90 -13.08
CA ILE A 127 21.63 11.57 -13.87
C ILE A 127 20.53 12.58 -13.56
N ASN A 128 20.07 13.30 -14.59
CA ASN A 128 18.96 14.24 -14.44
C ASN A 128 17.63 13.47 -14.43
N VAL A 129 16.91 13.53 -13.31
CA VAL A 129 15.60 12.95 -13.13
C VAL A 129 14.58 13.85 -13.82
N GLY A 130 14.08 13.40 -14.97
CA GLY A 130 13.17 14.19 -15.80
C GLY A 130 11.94 14.71 -15.05
N HIS A 131 11.39 15.84 -15.48
CA HIS A 131 10.25 16.52 -14.84
C HIS A 131 8.99 15.64 -14.66
N GLY A 132 8.88 14.55 -15.42
CA GLY A 132 7.76 13.61 -15.33
C GLY A 132 7.88 12.59 -14.21
N MET A 133 9.09 12.28 -13.74
CA MET A 133 9.29 11.27 -12.71
C MET A 133 8.80 11.78 -11.35
N ARG A 134 8.23 10.88 -10.56
CA ARG A 134 7.77 11.14 -9.18
C ARG A 134 8.35 10.10 -8.25
N LEU A 135 8.85 10.53 -7.10
CA LEU A 135 9.36 9.65 -6.05
C LEU A 135 8.29 9.59 -4.95
N LEU A 136 7.71 8.42 -4.76
CA LEU A 136 6.70 8.16 -3.74
C LEU A 136 7.30 7.24 -2.69
N PHE A 137 7.16 7.62 -1.43
CA PHE A 137 7.62 6.81 -0.30
C PHE A 137 6.41 6.31 0.47
N GLU A 138 6.30 5.00 0.69
CA GLU A 138 5.33 4.41 1.61
C GLU A 138 6.08 3.97 2.87
N VAL A 139 5.85 4.69 3.98
CA VAL A 139 6.63 4.55 5.21
C VAL A 139 5.71 4.44 6.42
N ASP A 140 6.14 3.73 7.46
CA ASP A 140 5.38 3.61 8.71
C ASP A 140 5.51 4.91 9.52
N ASP A 141 6.75 5.25 9.86
CA ASP A 141 7.13 6.46 10.59
C ASP A 141 8.38 7.12 9.98
N LEU A 142 8.71 8.31 10.50
CA LEU A 142 9.84 9.13 10.06
C LEU A 142 10.94 9.25 11.13
N SER A 143 10.98 8.35 12.11
CA SER A 143 11.92 8.44 13.24
C SER A 143 13.39 8.42 12.84
N GLN A 144 13.71 7.77 11.72
CA GLN A 144 15.06 7.66 11.15
C GLN A 144 15.28 8.62 9.96
N ALA A 145 14.34 9.52 9.68
CA ALA A 145 14.50 10.52 8.62
C ALA A 145 15.09 11.81 9.18
N SER A 146 16.07 12.38 8.49
CA SER A 146 16.62 13.69 8.87
C SER A 146 15.61 14.81 8.60
N PRO A 147 15.59 15.91 9.39
CA PRO A 147 14.74 17.07 9.10
C PRO A 147 14.95 17.66 7.70
N ALA A 148 16.16 17.56 7.16
CA ALA A 148 16.49 18.01 5.81
C ALA A 148 15.84 17.14 4.71
N THR A 149 15.71 15.83 4.95
CA THR A 149 14.98 14.92 4.05
C THR A 149 13.48 15.20 4.10
N VAL A 150 12.95 15.38 5.31
CA VAL A 150 11.53 15.67 5.56
C VAL A 150 11.11 17.00 4.91
N SER A 151 11.95 18.04 4.96
CA SER A 151 11.62 19.35 4.39
C SER A 151 11.57 19.40 2.86
N ARG A 152 12.24 18.45 2.18
CA ARG A 152 12.28 18.35 0.71
C ARG A 152 11.09 17.58 0.14
N CYS A 153 10.40 16.78 0.94
CA CYS A 153 9.24 16.00 0.50
C CYS A 153 7.93 16.63 0.93
N ALA A 154 6.89 16.42 0.14
CA ALA A 154 5.53 16.65 0.61
C ALA A 154 5.07 15.50 1.52
N MET A 155 4.31 15.83 2.57
CA MET A 155 3.84 14.85 3.55
C MET A 155 2.34 14.59 3.41
N VAL A 156 1.97 13.31 3.35
CA VAL A 156 0.57 12.85 3.39
C VAL A 156 0.44 11.82 4.51
N TYR A 157 -0.07 12.27 5.66
CA TYR A 157 -0.33 11.39 6.81
C TYR A 157 -1.61 10.57 6.60
N MET A 158 -1.51 9.28 6.89
CA MET A 158 -2.55 8.27 6.74
C MET A 158 -2.81 7.63 8.10
N ASP A 159 -3.80 8.14 8.83
CA ASP A 159 -4.18 7.58 10.13
C ASP A 159 -5.07 6.34 9.90
N PRO A 160 -4.76 5.16 10.49
CA PRO A 160 -5.62 3.99 10.39
C PRO A 160 -7.00 4.19 10.98
N VAL A 161 -7.12 5.09 11.97
CA VAL A 161 -8.41 5.44 12.59
C VAL A 161 -9.35 6.06 11.55
N ASP A 162 -8.81 6.82 10.59
CA ASP A 162 -9.61 7.45 9.51
C ASP A 162 -10.22 6.43 8.54
N LEU A 163 -9.64 5.23 8.47
CA LEU A 163 -10.13 4.15 7.60
C LEU A 163 -11.03 3.18 8.35
N GLY A 164 -10.63 2.75 9.55
CA GLY A 164 -11.32 1.70 10.29
C GLY A 164 -11.32 0.35 9.57
N TRP A 165 -12.05 -0.63 10.14
CA TRP A 165 -12.13 -1.99 9.60
C TRP A 165 -13.24 -2.17 8.56
N GLN A 166 -14.31 -1.35 8.62
CA GLN A 166 -15.49 -1.53 7.78
C GLN A 166 -15.18 -1.47 6.27
N PRO A 167 -14.32 -0.56 5.77
CA PRO A 167 -13.97 -0.55 4.36
C PRO A 167 -13.41 -1.86 3.84
N PHE A 168 -12.56 -2.49 4.65
CA PHE A 168 -11.93 -3.75 4.30
C PHE A 168 -12.97 -4.86 4.25
N VAL A 169 -13.78 -5.00 5.31
CA VAL A 169 -14.80 -6.06 5.39
C VAL A 169 -15.86 -5.90 4.31
N ARG A 170 -16.37 -4.69 4.05
CA ARG A 170 -17.35 -4.48 2.98
C ARG A 170 -16.78 -4.84 1.61
N THR A 171 -15.52 -4.49 1.35
CA THR A 171 -14.85 -4.89 0.11
C THR A 171 -14.70 -6.40 0.04
N TRP A 172 -14.29 -7.05 1.13
CA TRP A 172 -14.16 -8.50 1.22
C TRP A 172 -15.50 -9.23 0.99
N LEU A 173 -16.60 -8.76 1.59
CA LEU A 173 -17.94 -9.28 1.39
C LEU A 173 -18.36 -9.25 -0.08
N CYS A 174 -17.98 -8.21 -0.84
CA CYS A 174 -18.26 -8.15 -2.28
C CYS A 174 -17.48 -9.20 -3.08
N HIS A 175 -16.32 -9.65 -2.60
CA HIS A 175 -15.48 -10.64 -3.28
C HIS A 175 -15.74 -12.08 -2.88
N LEU A 176 -16.67 -12.33 -1.93
CA LEU A 176 -17.08 -13.69 -1.56
C LEU A 176 -17.67 -14.47 -2.76
N PRO A 177 -17.60 -15.82 -2.75
CA PRO A 177 -18.15 -16.67 -3.82
C PRO A 177 -19.61 -16.34 -4.14
N ARG A 178 -19.95 -16.37 -5.44
CA ARG A 178 -21.32 -16.04 -5.91
C ARG A 178 -22.39 -17.01 -5.41
N ASP A 179 -21.99 -18.23 -5.05
CA ASP A 179 -22.88 -19.26 -4.51
C ASP A 179 -23.42 -18.90 -3.12
N LEU A 180 -22.77 -17.96 -2.41
CA LEU A 180 -23.27 -17.44 -1.14
C LEU A 180 -24.46 -16.50 -1.40
N PRO A 181 -25.67 -16.82 -0.92
CA PRO A 181 -26.86 -15.98 -1.11
C PRO A 181 -26.68 -14.57 -0.54
N GLU A 182 -27.35 -13.59 -1.14
CA GLU A 182 -27.31 -12.19 -0.68
C GLU A 182 -27.82 -12.02 0.76
N SER A 183 -28.78 -12.87 1.17
CA SER A 183 -29.25 -12.94 2.56
C SER A 183 -28.13 -13.35 3.53
N GLY A 184 -27.27 -14.29 3.12
CA GLY A 184 -26.09 -14.70 3.88
C GLY A 184 -25.05 -13.59 3.99
N ARG A 185 -24.80 -12.86 2.90
CA ARG A 185 -23.91 -11.69 2.90
C ARG A 185 -24.42 -10.58 3.84
N THR A 186 -25.72 -10.30 3.79
CA THR A 186 -26.38 -9.32 4.65
C THR A 186 -26.28 -9.72 6.13
N HIS A 187 -26.57 -10.99 6.44
CA HIS A 187 -26.47 -11.52 7.80
C HIS A 187 -25.03 -11.45 8.32
N LEU A 188 -24.05 -11.83 7.48
CA LEU A 188 -22.64 -11.74 7.83
C LEU A 188 -22.22 -10.30 8.10
N SER A 189 -22.62 -9.34 7.26
CA SER A 189 -22.37 -7.91 7.51
C SER A 189 -22.90 -7.47 8.88
N ALA A 190 -24.13 -7.87 9.23
CA ALA A 190 -24.72 -7.54 10.53
C ALA A 190 -23.94 -8.15 11.71
N LEU A 191 -23.44 -9.39 11.57
CA LEU A 191 -22.59 -10.03 12.59
C LEU A 191 -21.27 -9.28 12.79
N PHE A 192 -20.64 -8.85 11.70
CA PHE A 192 -19.42 -8.04 11.75
C PHE A 192 -19.68 -6.71 12.47
N ASP A 193 -20.74 -5.97 12.08
CA ASP A 193 -21.10 -4.70 12.70
C ASP A 193 -21.44 -4.84 14.20
N HIS A 194 -22.01 -5.98 14.62
CA HIS A 194 -22.33 -6.22 16.03
C HIS A 194 -21.12 -6.65 16.86
N SER A 195 -20.19 -7.41 16.28
CA SER A 195 -19.17 -8.15 17.04
C SER A 195 -17.78 -7.52 16.99
N VAL A 196 -17.40 -6.93 15.85
CA VAL A 196 -16.00 -6.54 15.62
C VAL A 196 -15.54 -5.46 16.56
N ASP A 197 -16.30 -4.39 16.74
CA ASP A 197 -15.89 -3.28 17.61
C ASP A 197 -15.73 -3.74 19.07
N ARG A 198 -16.62 -4.63 19.54
CA ARG A 198 -16.53 -5.23 20.88
C ARG A 198 -15.30 -6.13 21.00
N GLY A 199 -15.03 -6.95 19.99
CA GLY A 199 -13.85 -7.81 19.93
C GLY A 199 -12.55 -7.01 19.92
N LEU A 200 -12.46 -5.96 19.11
CA LEU A 200 -11.30 -5.07 19.06
C LEU A 200 -11.11 -4.31 20.38
N ALA A 201 -12.20 -3.85 21.01
CA ALA A 201 -12.13 -3.23 22.33
C ALA A 201 -11.62 -4.20 23.41
N PHE A 202 -12.07 -5.45 23.39
CA PHE A 202 -11.56 -6.51 24.26
C PHE A 202 -10.06 -6.75 24.03
N VAL A 203 -9.63 -6.91 22.77
CA VAL A 203 -8.21 -7.10 22.45
C VAL A 203 -7.36 -5.90 22.90
N LYS A 204 -7.87 -4.67 22.75
CA LYS A 204 -7.20 -3.46 23.26
C LYS A 204 -7.04 -3.48 24.78
N LEU A 205 -8.08 -3.88 25.51
CA LEU A 205 -8.05 -3.96 26.97
C LEU A 205 -6.99 -4.93 27.48
N TYR A 206 -6.82 -6.07 26.80
CA TYR A 206 -5.84 -7.11 27.15
C TYR A 206 -4.55 -7.04 26.34
N ARG A 207 -4.27 -5.93 25.66
CA ARG A 207 -3.11 -5.78 24.77
C ARG A 207 -1.78 -6.10 25.44
N LYS A 208 -1.64 -5.82 26.73
CA LYS A 208 -0.45 -6.13 27.55
C LYS A 208 -0.14 -7.64 27.68
N HIS A 209 -1.13 -8.50 27.44
CA HIS A 209 -0.98 -9.95 27.48
C HIS A 209 -0.65 -10.54 26.10
N LEU A 210 -0.68 -9.73 25.03
CA LEU A 210 -0.26 -10.17 23.71
C LEU A 210 1.27 -10.15 23.64
N MET A 211 1.85 -11.29 23.25
CA MET A 211 3.30 -11.42 23.05
C MET A 211 3.82 -10.52 21.92
N LEU A 212 2.96 -10.19 20.95
CA LEU A 212 3.32 -9.40 19.78
C LEU A 212 2.30 -8.26 19.55
N PRO A 213 2.78 -7.03 19.29
CA PRO A 213 1.91 -5.94 18.91
C PRO A 213 1.28 -6.23 17.54
N THR A 214 -0.04 -6.38 17.51
CA THR A 214 -0.77 -6.72 16.29
C THR A 214 -1.68 -5.56 15.87
N PRO A 215 -1.56 -5.04 14.63
CA PRO A 215 -2.49 -4.04 14.11
C PRO A 215 -3.92 -4.60 14.03
N GLU A 216 -4.91 -3.78 14.35
CA GLU A 216 -6.33 -4.19 14.35
C GLU A 216 -6.76 -4.78 13.01
N LEU A 217 -6.38 -4.14 11.90
CA LEU A 217 -6.72 -4.60 10.57
C LEU A 217 -6.10 -5.98 10.25
N SER A 218 -4.97 -6.33 10.85
CA SER A 218 -4.36 -7.66 10.68
C SER A 218 -5.20 -8.75 11.33
N LEU A 219 -5.81 -8.47 12.49
CA LEU A 219 -6.75 -9.39 13.15
C LEU A 219 -8.00 -9.61 12.28
N ILE A 220 -8.55 -8.52 11.74
CA ILE A 220 -9.71 -8.59 10.84
C ILE A 220 -9.39 -9.32 9.55
N LYS A 221 -8.22 -9.07 8.96
CA LYS A 221 -7.72 -9.82 7.79
C LYS A 221 -7.63 -11.31 8.08
N CYS A 222 -7.04 -11.68 9.22
CA CYS A 222 -6.93 -13.08 9.63
C CYS A 222 -8.31 -13.74 9.75
N MET A 223 -9.25 -13.08 10.45
CA MET A 223 -10.63 -13.56 10.59
C MET A 223 -11.32 -13.73 9.23
N CYS A 224 -11.20 -12.74 8.33
CA CYS A 224 -11.76 -12.82 6.98
C CYS A 224 -11.12 -13.96 6.16
N SER A 225 -9.82 -14.18 6.28
CA SER A 225 -9.14 -15.29 5.62
C SER A 225 -9.64 -16.65 6.10
N ILE A 226 -9.83 -16.83 7.41
CA ILE A 226 -10.39 -18.06 7.99
C ILE A 226 -11.82 -18.30 7.48
N LEU A 227 -12.66 -17.27 7.50
CA LEU A 227 -14.03 -17.36 7.00
C LEU A 227 -14.06 -17.65 5.49
N SER A 228 -13.17 -17.03 4.71
CA SER A 228 -13.06 -17.30 3.27
C SER A 228 -12.71 -18.76 3.01
N ALA A 229 -11.75 -19.31 3.74
CA ALA A 229 -11.37 -20.72 3.61
C ALA A 229 -12.54 -21.66 3.96
N LEU A 230 -13.32 -21.31 4.98
CA LEU A 230 -14.53 -22.06 5.35
C LEU A 230 -15.60 -21.98 4.25
N PHE A 231 -15.84 -20.79 3.69
CA PHE A 231 -16.81 -20.62 2.60
C PHE A 231 -16.37 -21.37 1.34
N ASP A 232 -15.10 -21.30 0.96
CA ASP A 232 -14.56 -22.05 -0.17
C ASP A 232 -14.70 -23.57 0.01
N PHE A 233 -14.50 -24.06 1.24
CA PHE A 233 -14.74 -25.45 1.59
C PHE A 233 -16.22 -25.82 1.42
N MET A 234 -17.13 -24.99 1.96
CA MET A 234 -18.58 -25.24 1.83
C MET A 234 -19.06 -25.18 0.38
N THR A 235 -18.54 -24.26 -0.45
CA THR A 235 -18.87 -24.21 -1.88
C THR A 235 -18.49 -25.51 -2.58
N LYS A 236 -17.32 -26.08 -2.29
CA LYS A 236 -16.83 -27.31 -2.94
C LYS A 236 -17.59 -28.57 -2.49
N HIS A 237 -18.15 -28.57 -1.28
CA HIS A 237 -18.79 -29.75 -0.68
C HIS A 237 -20.31 -29.62 -0.53
N GLY A 238 -20.94 -28.65 -1.21
CA GLY A 238 -22.41 -28.51 -1.22
C GLY A 238 -23.02 -27.94 0.07
N GLY A 239 -22.21 -27.26 0.89
CA GLY A 239 -22.62 -26.75 2.22
C GLY A 239 -23.61 -25.58 2.20
N PHE A 240 -23.83 -24.94 1.05
CA PHE A 240 -24.80 -23.83 0.92
C PHE A 240 -26.22 -24.28 0.57
N GLY A 241 -26.44 -25.59 0.37
CA GLY A 241 -27.71 -26.15 -0.08
C GLY A 241 -28.00 -25.81 -1.55
N ASN A 242 -28.54 -26.77 -2.31
CA ASN A 242 -28.99 -26.49 -3.67
C ASN A 242 -30.21 -25.56 -3.60
N PRO A 243 -30.23 -24.42 -4.32
CA PRO A 243 -31.38 -23.51 -4.35
C PRO A 243 -32.68 -24.15 -4.87
N GLY A 244 -32.61 -25.37 -5.45
CA GLY A 244 -33.73 -26.07 -6.07
C GLY A 244 -34.43 -27.15 -5.21
N GLU A 245 -33.94 -27.49 -4.01
CA GLU A 245 -34.47 -28.65 -3.27
C GLU A 245 -35.58 -28.34 -2.24
N ILE A 246 -35.97 -27.08 -2.05
CA ILE A 246 -36.89 -26.71 -0.95
C ILE A 246 -38.39 -26.73 -1.36
N VAL A 247 -38.77 -27.02 -2.63
CA VAL A 247 -40.17 -26.80 -3.09
C VAL A 247 -41.02 -28.07 -3.31
N THR A 248 -40.51 -29.30 -3.15
CA THR A 248 -41.34 -30.49 -3.42
C THR A 248 -41.23 -31.60 -2.38
N SER A 249 -41.80 -31.40 -1.18
CA SER A 249 -42.33 -32.52 -0.38
C SER A 249 -43.12 -32.09 0.85
N VAL A 250 -44.26 -31.40 0.68
CA VAL A 250 -45.37 -31.51 1.65
C VAL A 250 -46.70 -31.51 0.89
N ARG A 251 -47.07 -32.68 0.37
CA ARG A 251 -48.46 -33.08 0.15
C ARG A 251 -48.59 -34.53 0.58
N LEU A 252 -48.98 -34.73 1.83
CA LEU A 252 -49.83 -35.82 2.32
C LEU A 252 -50.63 -35.26 3.49
#